data_AF-A0A8R1XRE2-F1
#
_entry.id   AF-A0A8R1XRE2-F1
#
_cell.length_a   1.000
_cell.length_b   1.000
_cell.length_c   1.000
_cell.angle_alpha   90.00
_cell.angle_beta   90.00
_cell.angle_gamma   90.00
#
_symmetry.space_group_name_H-M   'P 1'
#
loop_
_entity.id
_entity.type
_entity.pdbx_description
1 polymer ?
#
loop_
_entity_poly.entity_id
_entity_poly.type
_entity_poly.pdbx_seq_one_letter_code
_entity_poly.pdbx_strand_id
1 'polypeptide(L)'
;MTVKVNVKTVHYGTAIMPCVVKNVLGALPRKEFLISSPSLIATEQKLSYLKTSQFLENIINVEDGRYPSVSTILGCTTSQHLLYRWQLKMIKQLGGLGAFKKYVRVRMQSGTQYHNCLQRILEELRMRGSFPDDVAEQITSKVDISVANYLNSVLPILRTLNNKNMELERPTSHHGLCYSGRFDAAVTYKDALFLMDWKTASLGSSKDTCTGIEKMYNDPVQLAAYVGAVNSDPNFRMLPEIRYGAIVVAKENGSVADVVEMNSSHLEIYWNKWLDCVWQFWSKMETFSTANNVISFVWDNEENCD
;
A
#
# COMPACT_ATOMS: atom_id res chain seq x y z
N MET A 1 23.55 -24.93 -6.13
CA MET A 1 23.68 -24.55 -4.70
C MET A 1 22.56 -23.59 -4.38
N THR A 2 21.56 -24.01 -3.60
CA THR A 2 20.55 -23.09 -3.06
C THR A 2 21.28 -22.26 -2.02
N VAL A 3 21.58 -20.99 -2.32
CA VAL A 3 22.05 -20.05 -1.31
C VAL A 3 20.91 -19.98 -0.30
N LYS A 4 21.06 -20.57 0.90
CA LYS A 4 20.09 -20.33 1.98
C LYS A 4 20.01 -18.83 2.14
N VAL A 5 18.88 -18.24 1.77
CA VAL A 5 18.69 -16.81 1.93
C VAL A 5 18.61 -16.58 3.43
N ASN A 6 19.60 -15.87 3.99
CA ASN A 6 19.55 -15.52 5.40
C ASN A 6 18.29 -14.68 5.63
N VAL A 7 17.53 -14.95 6.69
CA VAL A 7 16.34 -14.16 7.04
C VAL A 7 16.66 -13.20 8.17
N LYS A 8 16.04 -12.02 8.13
CA LYS A 8 16.23 -10.95 9.09
C LYS A 8 14.93 -10.53 9.76
N THR A 9 15.05 -10.05 10.99
CA THR A 9 14.01 -9.28 11.66
C THR A 9 14.24 -7.81 11.38
N VAL A 10 13.25 -7.14 10.82
CA VAL A 10 13.31 -5.73 10.42
C VAL A 10 12.48 -4.90 11.39
N HIS A 11 13.10 -3.92 12.03
CA HIS A 11 12.42 -2.88 12.80
C HIS A 11 12.33 -1.63 11.94
N TYR A 12 11.18 -0.93 11.92
CA TYR A 12 11.01 0.29 11.13
C TYR A 12 9.94 1.20 11.73
N GLY A 13 9.72 2.37 11.12
CA GLY A 13 8.80 3.38 11.63
C GLY A 13 9.49 4.35 12.57
N THR A 14 8.79 4.81 13.60
CA THR A 14 9.33 5.82 14.53
C THR A 14 9.67 5.22 15.89
N ALA A 15 10.55 5.86 16.65
CA ALA A 15 10.84 5.46 18.03
C ALA A 15 9.61 5.50 18.96
N ILE A 16 8.60 6.31 18.63
CA ILE A 16 7.32 6.36 19.39
C ILE A 16 6.45 5.14 19.11
N MET A 17 6.38 4.70 17.85
CA MET A 17 5.57 3.57 17.39
C MET A 17 6.38 2.68 16.43
N PRO A 18 7.38 1.94 16.93
CA PRO A 18 8.17 1.07 16.08
C PRO A 18 7.34 -0.14 15.63
N CYS A 19 7.53 -0.54 14.38
CA CYS A 19 6.98 -1.75 13.80
C CYS A 19 8.09 -2.81 13.72
N VAL A 20 7.72 -4.08 13.91
CA VAL A 20 8.64 -5.21 13.83
C VAL A 20 8.07 -6.26 12.89
N VAL A 21 8.85 -6.64 11.88
CA VAL A 21 8.51 -7.73 10.97
C VAL A 21 9.62 -8.76 10.94
N LYS A 22 9.26 -10.03 11.17
CA LYS A 22 10.21 -11.15 11.21
C LYS A 22 10.27 -11.89 9.88
N ASN A 23 11.31 -12.70 9.74
CA ASN A 23 11.53 -13.67 8.65
C ASN A 23 11.56 -13.03 7.25
N VAL A 24 12.00 -11.77 7.15
CA VAL A 24 12.16 -11.08 5.86
C VAL A 24 13.44 -11.56 5.20
N LEU A 25 13.44 -11.77 3.88
CA LEU A 25 14.68 -12.11 3.17
C LEU A 25 15.79 -11.08 3.46
N GLY A 26 17.00 -11.56 3.72
CA GLY A 26 18.16 -10.73 4.07
C GLY A 26 18.92 -10.16 2.88
N ALA A 27 18.58 -10.59 1.66
CA ALA A 27 19.19 -10.14 0.41
C ALA A 27 18.22 -10.37 -0.76
N LEU A 28 18.44 -9.69 -1.89
CA LEU A 28 17.67 -9.91 -3.11
C LEU A 28 18.18 -11.21 -3.79
N PRO A 29 17.33 -12.25 -3.97
CA PRO A 29 17.78 -13.54 -4.51
C PRO A 29 18.34 -13.49 -5.94
N ARG A 30 17.82 -12.58 -6.78
CA ARG A 30 18.30 -12.33 -8.15
C ARG A 30 18.42 -10.84 -8.41
N LYS A 31 19.62 -10.38 -8.77
CA LYS A 31 19.90 -8.95 -9.03
C LYS A 31 19.62 -8.50 -10.46
N GLU A 32 19.00 -9.36 -11.27
CA GLU A 32 18.70 -9.12 -12.69
C GLU A 32 17.84 -7.86 -12.91
N PHE A 33 16.93 -7.55 -11.98
CA PHE A 33 16.01 -6.42 -12.08
C PHE A 33 16.52 -5.13 -11.41
N LEU A 34 17.56 -5.22 -10.57
CA LEU A 34 18.12 -4.10 -9.79
C LEU A 34 19.65 -4.18 -9.76
N ILE A 35 20.26 -4.03 -10.93
CA ILE A 35 21.72 -4.07 -11.10
C ILE A 35 22.37 -2.80 -10.56
N SER A 36 21.69 -1.66 -10.72
CA SER A 36 22.14 -0.33 -10.29
C SER A 36 20.96 0.48 -9.73
N SER A 37 21.26 1.64 -9.15
CA SER A 37 20.23 2.57 -8.69
C SER A 37 19.34 2.99 -9.86
N PRO A 38 18.01 2.81 -9.80
CA PRO A 38 17.08 3.19 -10.87
C PRO A 38 17.17 4.66 -11.30
N SER A 39 17.54 5.54 -10.37
CA SER A 39 17.83 6.95 -10.64
C SER A 39 19.03 7.20 -11.59
N LEU A 40 19.96 6.25 -11.70
CA LEU A 40 21.16 6.35 -12.56
C LEU A 40 20.95 5.72 -13.95
N ILE A 41 19.84 5.01 -14.15
CA ILE A 41 19.53 4.29 -15.39
C ILE A 41 18.82 5.24 -16.36
N ALA A 42 19.21 5.21 -17.64
CA ALA A 42 18.52 5.96 -18.70
C ALA A 42 17.06 5.53 -18.81
N THR A 43 16.14 6.46 -19.10
CA THR A 43 14.68 6.20 -19.11
C THR A 43 14.29 4.95 -19.92
N GLU A 44 14.92 4.71 -21.06
CA GLU A 44 14.66 3.56 -21.95
C GLU A 44 15.07 2.21 -21.36
N GLN A 45 15.98 2.21 -20.38
CA GLN A 45 16.49 1.03 -19.70
C GLN A 45 15.78 0.77 -18.37
N LYS A 46 14.88 1.66 -17.94
CA LYS A 46 14.16 1.50 -16.67
C LYS A 46 13.13 0.38 -16.78
N LEU A 47 13.03 -0.41 -15.72
CA LEU A 47 11.98 -1.40 -15.58
C LEU A 47 10.62 -0.69 -15.53
N SER A 48 9.72 -0.99 -16.45
CA SER A 48 8.35 -0.45 -16.42
C SER A 48 7.47 -1.24 -15.45
N TYR A 49 6.43 -0.58 -14.91
CA TYR A 49 5.38 -1.25 -14.15
C TYR A 49 4.44 -2.07 -15.05
N LEU A 50 4.48 -1.82 -16.37
CA LEU A 50 3.73 -2.57 -17.37
C LEU A 50 4.42 -3.89 -17.66
N LYS A 51 3.61 -4.87 -18.04
CA LYS A 51 4.06 -6.19 -18.42
C LYS A 51 4.13 -6.30 -19.93
N THR A 52 5.33 -6.15 -20.50
CA THR A 52 5.50 -6.25 -21.96
C THR A 52 5.36 -7.68 -22.51
N SER A 53 5.48 -8.72 -21.68
CA SER A 53 5.07 -10.12 -22.00
C SER A 53 5.38 -11.14 -20.91
N GLN A 54 6.18 -10.83 -19.89
CA GLN A 54 6.74 -11.82 -18.96
C GLN A 54 6.08 -11.77 -17.58
N PHE A 55 5.45 -12.87 -17.15
CA PHE A 55 5.06 -13.04 -15.75
C PHE A 55 6.23 -13.63 -14.98
N LEU A 56 6.39 -13.21 -13.72
CA LEU A 56 7.52 -13.60 -12.89
C LEU A 56 7.09 -14.72 -11.95
N GLU A 57 7.66 -15.90 -12.14
CA GLU A 57 7.36 -17.04 -11.26
C GLU A 57 8.01 -16.88 -9.90
N ASN A 58 7.41 -17.50 -8.88
CA ASN A 58 7.99 -17.52 -7.55
C ASN A 58 9.35 -18.24 -7.55
N ILE A 59 10.38 -17.56 -7.06
CA ILE A 59 11.75 -18.07 -6.98
C ILE A 59 12.19 -18.48 -5.56
N ILE A 60 11.33 -18.28 -4.56
CA ILE A 60 11.63 -18.63 -3.16
C ILE A 60 10.67 -19.69 -2.63
N ASN A 61 11.18 -20.56 -1.77
CA ASN A 61 10.37 -21.47 -0.99
C ASN A 61 9.95 -20.82 0.34
N VAL A 62 8.90 -21.36 0.98
CA VAL A 62 8.41 -20.87 2.28
C VAL A 62 9.49 -20.90 3.37
N GLU A 63 10.43 -21.85 3.28
CA GLU A 63 11.56 -22.00 4.20
C GLU A 63 12.64 -20.92 4.03
N ASP A 64 12.71 -20.28 2.86
CA ASP A 64 13.71 -19.24 2.56
C ASP A 64 13.35 -17.90 3.25
N GLY A 65 12.15 -17.80 3.84
CA GLY A 65 11.59 -16.59 4.41
C GLY A 65 10.50 -16.00 3.53
N ARG A 66 10.18 -14.73 3.75
CA ARG A 66 9.15 -14.01 2.99
C ARG A 66 9.66 -12.72 2.39
N TYR A 67 9.05 -12.34 1.28
CA TYR A 67 9.19 -11.02 0.71
C TYR A 67 8.78 -9.95 1.73
N PRO A 68 9.53 -8.82 1.85
CA PRO A 68 9.03 -7.65 2.55
C PRO A 68 7.71 -7.16 1.95
N SER A 69 6.85 -6.59 2.78
CA SER A 69 5.62 -5.98 2.29
C SER A 69 5.90 -4.60 1.66
N VAL A 70 5.01 -4.11 0.78
CA VAL A 70 5.07 -2.74 0.26
C VAL A 70 5.20 -1.73 1.41
N SER A 71 4.36 -1.87 2.44
CA SER A 71 4.38 -0.99 3.62
C SER A 71 5.69 -1.06 4.42
N THR A 72 6.34 -2.24 4.45
CA THR A 72 7.64 -2.42 5.13
C THR A 72 8.73 -1.67 4.40
N ILE A 73 8.84 -1.85 3.08
CA ILE A 73 9.86 -1.15 2.27
C ILE A 73 9.67 0.36 2.41
N LEU A 74 8.45 0.87 2.20
CA LEU A 74 8.17 2.30 2.36
C LEU A 74 8.55 2.81 3.76
N GLY A 75 8.21 2.05 4.80
CA GLY A 75 8.54 2.41 6.18
C GLY A 75 10.04 2.38 6.49
N CYS A 76 10.84 1.64 5.73
CA CYS A 76 12.29 1.54 5.87
C CYS A 76 13.06 2.58 5.03
N THR A 77 12.49 3.06 3.93
CA THR A 77 13.21 3.88 2.94
C THR A 77 12.69 5.29 2.77
N THR A 78 11.54 5.61 3.37
CA THR A 78 11.01 6.98 3.38
C THR A 78 11.27 7.65 4.72
N SER A 79 11.51 8.97 4.71
CA SER A 79 11.71 9.75 5.93
C SER A 79 10.48 9.70 6.83
N GLN A 80 10.67 9.30 8.09
CA GLN A 80 9.61 9.24 9.09
C GLN A 80 9.47 10.54 9.89
N HIS A 81 10.21 11.59 9.53
CA HIS A 81 10.27 12.85 10.28
C HIS A 81 8.89 13.52 10.43
N LEU A 82 8.11 13.64 9.35
CA LEU A 82 6.77 14.25 9.41
C LEU A 82 5.80 13.42 10.25
N LEU A 83 5.88 12.09 10.15
CA LEU A 83 5.09 11.18 10.97
C LEU A 83 5.47 11.33 12.44
N TYR A 84 6.75 11.37 12.76
CA TYR A 84 7.25 11.55 14.12
C TYR A 84 6.78 12.88 14.74
N ARG A 85 6.91 14.01 14.01
CA ARG A 85 6.41 15.31 14.48
C ARG A 85 4.90 15.30 14.71
N TRP A 86 4.14 14.64 13.82
CA TRP A 86 2.71 14.49 14.00
C TRP A 86 2.39 13.68 15.26
N GLN A 87 3.11 12.57 15.51
CA GLN A 87 2.95 11.76 16.72
C GLN A 87 3.23 12.57 17.99
N LEU A 88 4.33 13.34 18.03
CA LEU A 88 4.64 14.22 19.16
C LEU A 88 3.53 15.25 19.41
N LYS A 89 3.02 15.88 18.33
CA LYS A 89 1.90 16.83 18.41
C LYS A 89 0.65 16.16 18.99
N MET A 90 0.28 14.98 18.48
CA MET A 90 -0.89 14.24 18.95
C MET A 90 -0.74 13.79 20.41
N ILE A 91 0.45 13.34 20.83
CA ILE A 91 0.74 12.96 22.22
C ILE A 91 0.50 14.16 23.16
N LYS A 92 1.00 15.34 22.79
CA LYS A 92 0.78 16.57 23.57
C LYS A 92 -0.70 16.93 23.63
N GLN A 93 -1.41 16.88 22.50
CA GLN A 93 -2.83 17.25 22.43
C GLN A 93 -3.76 16.29 23.17
N LEU A 94 -3.47 14.98 23.13
CA LEU A 94 -4.30 13.94 23.76
C LEU A 94 -3.96 13.72 25.25
N GLY A 95 -2.96 14.43 25.79
CA GLY A 95 -2.59 14.33 27.21
C GLY A 95 -1.68 13.14 27.55
N GLY A 96 -0.89 12.65 26.59
CA GLY A 96 0.17 11.65 26.83
C GLY A 96 0.16 10.45 25.89
N LEU A 97 1.22 9.63 25.99
CA LEU A 97 1.46 8.49 25.10
C LEU A 97 0.36 7.41 25.20
N GLY A 98 -0.19 7.18 26.40
CA GLY A 98 -1.26 6.20 26.60
C GLY A 98 -2.55 6.58 25.86
N ALA A 99 -2.96 7.85 25.93
CA ALA A 99 -4.11 8.37 25.22
C ALA A 99 -3.89 8.34 23.70
N PHE A 100 -2.69 8.70 23.24
CA PHE A 100 -2.31 8.58 21.82
C PHE A 100 -2.37 7.13 21.31
N LYS A 101 -1.85 6.15 22.05
CA LYS A 101 -1.93 4.73 21.67
C LYS A 101 -3.38 4.25 21.58
N LYS A 102 -4.24 4.67 22.52
CA LYS A 102 -5.68 4.39 22.46
C LYS A 102 -6.32 5.00 21.21
N TYR A 103 -5.99 6.25 20.90
CA TYR A 103 -6.46 6.95 19.71
C TYR A 103 -6.07 6.23 18.41
N VAL A 104 -4.80 5.85 18.25
CA VAL A 104 -4.32 5.10 17.08
C VAL A 104 -5.06 3.76 16.97
N ARG A 105 -5.27 3.04 18.08
CA ARG A 105 -5.99 1.77 18.08
C ARG A 105 -7.43 1.92 17.60
N VAL A 106 -8.17 2.89 18.13
CA VAL A 106 -9.57 3.15 17.73
C VAL A 106 -9.63 3.47 16.24
N ARG A 107 -8.73 4.33 15.75
CA ARG A 107 -8.65 4.68 14.32
C ARG A 107 -8.40 3.45 13.45
N MET A 108 -7.46 2.59 13.83
CA MET A 108 -7.16 1.36 13.08
C MET A 108 -8.36 0.42 13.07
N GLN A 109 -9.08 0.28 14.19
CA GLN A 109 -10.30 -0.52 14.26
C GLN A 109 -11.40 0.01 13.33
N SER A 110 -11.65 1.32 13.33
CA SER A 110 -12.60 1.94 12.41
C SER A 110 -12.20 1.74 10.94
N GLY A 111 -10.91 1.88 10.62
CA GLY A 111 -10.39 1.58 9.28
C GLY A 111 -10.60 0.13 8.88
N THR A 112 -10.27 -0.83 9.75
CA THR A 112 -10.50 -2.27 9.48
C THR A 112 -11.98 -2.58 9.29
N GLN A 113 -12.87 -2.04 10.13
CA GLN A 113 -14.31 -2.25 10.00
C GLN A 113 -14.84 -1.67 8.68
N TYR A 114 -14.34 -0.49 8.29
CA TYR A 114 -14.64 0.13 7.00
C TYR A 114 -14.23 -0.75 5.81
N HIS A 115 -12.98 -1.24 5.77
CA HIS A 115 -12.52 -2.16 4.71
C HIS A 115 -13.35 -3.46 4.67
N ASN A 116 -13.65 -4.05 5.82
CA ASN A 116 -14.47 -5.26 5.87
C ASN A 116 -15.90 -5.03 5.32
N CYS A 117 -16.48 -3.86 5.60
CA CYS A 117 -17.80 -3.49 5.07
C CYS A 117 -17.74 -3.28 3.55
N LEU A 118 -16.72 -2.57 3.05
CA LEU A 118 -16.49 -2.40 1.63
C LEU A 118 -16.34 -3.71 0.90
N GLN A 119 -15.49 -4.60 1.42
CA GLN A 119 -15.26 -5.91 0.82
C GLN A 119 -16.58 -6.67 0.65
N ARG A 120 -17.43 -6.70 1.69
CA ARG A 120 -18.75 -7.36 1.62
C ARG A 120 -19.68 -6.75 0.59
N ILE A 121 -19.74 -5.41 0.50
CA ILE A 121 -20.56 -4.71 -0.50
C ILE A 121 -20.06 -5.03 -1.92
N LEU A 122 -18.75 -5.01 -2.13
CA LEU A 122 -18.14 -5.29 -3.43
C LEU A 122 -18.23 -6.77 -3.82
N GLU A 123 -18.17 -7.69 -2.86
CA GLU A 123 -18.41 -9.11 -3.10
C GLU A 123 -19.85 -9.36 -3.59
N GLU A 124 -20.84 -8.69 -2.98
CA GLU A 124 -22.23 -8.73 -3.43
C GLU A 124 -22.41 -8.11 -4.82
N LEU A 125 -21.77 -6.96 -5.10
CA LEU A 125 -21.73 -6.38 -6.45
C LEU A 125 -21.14 -7.39 -7.45
N ARG A 126 -20.04 -8.06 -7.09
CA ARG A 126 -19.39 -9.06 -7.93
C ARG A 126 -20.34 -10.21 -8.28
N MET A 127 -21.08 -10.71 -7.29
CA MET A 127 -22.02 -11.83 -7.45
C MET A 127 -23.30 -11.45 -8.21
N ARG A 128 -23.88 -10.28 -7.93
CA ARG A 128 -25.17 -9.85 -8.51
C ARG A 128 -25.03 -9.23 -9.89
N GLY A 129 -23.89 -8.61 -10.18
CA GLY A 129 -23.68 -7.82 -11.41
C GLY A 129 -24.35 -6.44 -11.43
N SER A 130 -25.17 -6.13 -10.42
CA SER A 130 -25.71 -4.81 -10.14
C SER A 130 -25.36 -4.40 -8.71
N PHE A 131 -25.33 -3.09 -8.45
CA PHE A 131 -24.99 -2.58 -7.12
C PHE A 131 -26.03 -3.05 -6.06
N PRO A 132 -25.59 -3.61 -4.92
CA PRO A 132 -26.48 -4.18 -3.91
C PRO A 132 -26.93 -3.10 -2.89
N ASP A 133 -27.79 -2.17 -3.30
CA ASP A 133 -28.25 -1.07 -2.44
C ASP A 133 -28.88 -1.56 -1.12
N ASP A 134 -29.64 -2.65 -1.16
CA ASP A 134 -30.23 -3.31 0.01
C ASP A 134 -29.17 -3.77 1.02
N VAL A 135 -28.09 -4.39 0.54
CA VAL A 135 -27.00 -4.85 1.41
C VAL A 135 -26.17 -3.67 1.92
N ALA A 136 -25.91 -2.68 1.06
CA ALA A 136 -25.20 -1.48 1.44
C ALA A 136 -25.92 -0.70 2.55
N GLU A 137 -27.24 -0.54 2.45
CA GLU A 137 -28.08 0.08 3.48
C GLU A 137 -28.07 -0.74 4.77
N GLN A 138 -28.24 -2.06 4.66
CA GLN A 138 -28.21 -2.96 5.82
C GLN A 138 -26.87 -2.92 6.56
N ILE A 139 -25.74 -2.94 5.84
CA ILE A 139 -24.41 -2.86 6.43
C ILE A 139 -24.21 -1.50 7.11
N THR A 140 -24.55 -0.41 6.41
CA THR A 140 -24.36 0.97 6.90
C THR A 140 -25.18 1.24 8.15
N SER A 141 -26.39 0.68 8.28
CA SER A 141 -27.25 0.84 9.47
C SER A 141 -26.77 0.07 10.71
N LYS A 142 -25.88 -0.93 10.57
CA LYS A 142 -25.43 -1.82 11.65
C LYS A 142 -24.07 -1.46 12.24
N VAL A 143 -23.39 -0.46 11.68
CA VAL A 143 -22.06 -0.03 12.13
C VAL A 143 -22.13 1.28 12.91
N ASP A 144 -21.07 1.59 13.67
CA ASP A 144 -20.95 2.85 14.38
C ASP A 144 -21.00 4.04 13.42
N ILE A 145 -21.48 5.20 13.92
CA ILE A 145 -21.70 6.41 13.12
C ILE A 145 -20.47 6.86 12.32
N SER A 146 -19.27 6.70 12.87
CA SER A 146 -18.02 7.07 12.19
C SER A 146 -17.77 6.21 10.95
N VAL A 147 -18.01 4.90 11.03
CA VAL A 147 -17.88 3.97 9.90
C VAL A 147 -19.03 4.17 8.92
N ALA A 148 -20.25 4.39 9.41
CA ALA A 148 -21.41 4.67 8.56
C ALA A 148 -21.17 5.92 7.68
N ASN A 149 -20.57 6.97 8.23
CA ASN A 149 -20.21 8.17 7.46
C ASN A 149 -19.17 7.86 6.38
N TYR A 150 -18.12 7.10 6.69
CA TYR A 150 -17.15 6.68 5.69
C TYR A 150 -17.78 5.85 4.57
N LEU A 151 -18.73 4.96 4.90
CA LEU A 151 -19.48 4.20 3.91
C LEU A 151 -20.32 5.14 3.04
N ASN A 152 -21.14 6.00 3.64
CA ASN A 152 -21.96 6.99 2.93
C ASN A 152 -21.13 7.86 1.98
N SER A 153 -19.91 8.21 2.38
CA SER A 153 -18.96 8.98 1.57
C SER A 153 -18.61 8.27 0.25
N VAL A 154 -18.36 6.96 0.27
CA VAL A 154 -17.91 6.20 -0.91
C VAL A 154 -19.02 5.55 -1.70
N LEU A 155 -20.21 5.34 -1.13
CA LEU A 155 -21.34 4.70 -1.82
C LEU A 155 -21.64 5.29 -3.22
N PRO A 156 -21.63 6.63 -3.43
CA PRO A 156 -21.80 7.20 -4.77
C PRO A 156 -20.76 6.70 -5.79
N ILE A 157 -19.50 6.54 -5.37
CA ILE A 157 -18.42 6.01 -6.21
C ILE A 157 -18.62 4.51 -6.45
N LEU A 158 -18.94 3.73 -5.42
CA LEU A 158 -19.11 2.27 -5.55
C LEU A 158 -20.23 1.90 -6.53
N ARG A 159 -21.30 2.72 -6.60
CA ARG A 159 -22.40 2.54 -7.56
C ARG A 159 -21.98 2.69 -9.02
N THR A 160 -20.84 3.34 -9.29
CA THR A 160 -20.30 3.52 -10.65
C THR A 160 -19.37 2.38 -11.10
N LEU A 161 -19.05 1.44 -10.20
CA LEU A 161 -18.12 0.37 -10.48
C LEU A 161 -18.80 -0.76 -11.27
N ASN A 162 -18.04 -1.41 -12.13
CA ASN A 162 -18.47 -2.56 -12.90
C ASN A 162 -17.81 -3.84 -12.37
N ASN A 163 -18.57 -4.93 -12.25
CA ASN A 163 -18.13 -6.21 -11.70
C ASN A 163 -17.21 -7.02 -12.62
N LYS A 164 -17.05 -6.63 -13.89
CA LYS A 164 -16.18 -7.32 -14.83
C LYS A 164 -14.72 -7.30 -14.37
N ASN A 165 -14.08 -8.47 -14.38
CA ASN A 165 -12.68 -8.68 -14.00
C ASN A 165 -12.35 -8.18 -12.57
N MET A 166 -13.35 -8.20 -11.68
CA MET A 166 -13.20 -7.67 -10.33
C MET A 166 -12.44 -8.63 -9.42
N GLU A 167 -11.27 -8.20 -8.95
CA GLU A 167 -10.49 -8.85 -7.90
C GLU A 167 -10.54 -7.99 -6.64
N LEU A 168 -10.85 -8.60 -5.51
CA LEU A 168 -11.03 -7.88 -4.24
C LEU A 168 -10.07 -8.45 -3.22
N GLU A 169 -9.32 -7.56 -2.58
CA GLU A 169 -8.62 -7.87 -1.34
C GLU A 169 -7.73 -9.11 -1.54
N ARG A 170 -6.87 -9.07 -2.56
CA ARG A 170 -6.03 -10.21 -2.97
C ARG A 170 -4.56 -9.97 -2.63
N PRO A 171 -3.84 -11.00 -2.17
CA PRO A 171 -2.38 -10.93 -2.08
C PRO A 171 -1.76 -10.87 -3.47
N THR A 172 -0.68 -10.11 -3.63
CA THR A 172 0.10 -10.01 -4.87
C THR A 172 1.58 -9.96 -4.55
N SER A 173 2.42 -10.44 -5.46
CA SER A 173 3.87 -10.41 -5.34
C SER A 173 4.56 -10.05 -6.64
N HIS A 174 5.58 -9.19 -6.56
CA HIS A 174 6.47 -8.95 -7.68
C HIS A 174 7.72 -9.84 -7.53
N HIS A 175 7.69 -11.05 -8.10
CA HIS A 175 8.72 -12.06 -7.84
C HIS A 175 10.13 -11.68 -8.32
N GLY A 176 10.28 -10.79 -9.32
CA GLY A 176 11.60 -10.27 -9.72
C GLY A 176 12.22 -9.24 -8.76
N LEU A 177 11.41 -8.38 -8.15
CA LEU A 177 11.82 -7.37 -7.18
C LEU A 177 11.66 -7.83 -5.73
N CYS A 178 11.09 -9.04 -5.55
CA CYS A 178 10.91 -9.77 -4.30
C CYS A 178 10.16 -9.00 -3.22
N TYR A 179 9.15 -8.20 -3.57
CA TYR A 179 8.23 -7.61 -2.59
C TYR A 179 6.81 -8.19 -2.75
N SER A 180 6.00 -8.04 -1.71
CA SER A 180 4.62 -8.52 -1.69
C SER A 180 3.68 -7.51 -1.05
N GLY A 181 2.38 -7.74 -1.17
CA GLY A 181 1.40 -7.02 -0.40
C GLY A 181 -0.01 -7.48 -0.71
N ARG A 182 -0.97 -6.66 -0.32
CA ARG A 182 -2.39 -6.90 -0.55
C ARG A 182 -3.00 -5.61 -1.05
N PHE A 183 -3.58 -5.65 -2.23
CA PHE A 183 -4.30 -4.53 -2.80
C PHE A 183 -5.78 -4.67 -2.48
N ASP A 184 -6.49 -3.54 -2.41
CA ASP A 184 -7.87 -3.55 -1.96
C ASP A 184 -8.83 -3.97 -3.08
N ALA A 185 -8.68 -3.43 -4.29
CA ALA A 185 -9.48 -3.85 -5.43
C ALA A 185 -8.77 -3.62 -6.77
N ALA A 186 -8.97 -4.53 -7.71
CA ALA A 186 -8.85 -4.27 -9.14
C ALA A 186 -10.27 -4.33 -9.72
N VAL A 187 -10.75 -3.22 -10.26
CA VAL A 187 -12.16 -3.06 -10.63
C VAL A 187 -12.30 -2.15 -11.86
N THR A 188 -13.32 -2.43 -12.68
CA THR A 188 -13.60 -1.61 -13.86
C THR A 188 -14.34 -0.33 -13.43
N TYR A 189 -13.79 0.82 -13.78
CA TYR A 189 -14.31 2.16 -13.49
C TYR A 189 -14.04 3.07 -14.70
N LYS A 190 -15.05 3.85 -15.15
CA LYS A 190 -14.99 4.64 -16.39
C LYS A 190 -14.47 3.84 -17.60
N ASP A 191 -15.01 2.63 -17.78
CA ASP A 191 -14.68 1.71 -18.89
C ASP A 191 -13.21 1.24 -18.97
N ALA A 192 -12.41 1.43 -17.91
CA ALA A 192 -11.06 0.90 -17.81
C ALA A 192 -10.84 0.15 -16.49
N LEU A 193 -9.87 -0.77 -16.46
CA LEU A 193 -9.50 -1.48 -15.24
C LEU A 193 -8.58 -0.60 -14.39
N PHE A 194 -9.02 -0.32 -13.16
CA PHE A 194 -8.27 0.44 -12.16
C PHE A 194 -7.84 -0.48 -11.03
N LEU A 195 -6.63 -0.28 -10.51
CA LEU A 195 -6.30 -0.71 -9.15
C LEU A 195 -6.68 0.41 -8.18
N MET A 196 -7.53 0.10 -7.20
CA MET A 196 -8.05 1.05 -6.23
C MET A 196 -7.53 0.76 -4.83
N ASP A 197 -7.15 1.82 -4.12
CA ASP A 197 -6.74 1.82 -2.71
C ASP A 197 -7.72 2.70 -1.92
N TRP A 198 -8.44 2.12 -0.96
CA TRP A 198 -9.44 2.79 -0.13
C TRP A 198 -8.76 3.40 1.09
N LYS A 199 -8.99 4.68 1.34
CA LYS A 199 -8.43 5.41 2.49
C LYS A 199 -9.51 6.12 3.27
N THR A 200 -9.42 6.11 4.59
CA THR A 200 -10.20 6.99 5.47
C THR A 200 -9.42 8.27 5.76
N ALA A 201 -10.06 9.43 5.61
CA ALA A 201 -9.51 10.71 6.04
C ALA A 201 -10.24 11.24 7.28
N SER A 202 -9.50 11.72 8.27
CA SER A 202 -10.09 12.43 9.41
C SER A 202 -10.35 13.88 9.05
N LEU A 203 -11.40 14.48 9.62
CA LEU A 203 -11.75 15.88 9.37
C LEU A 203 -10.57 16.83 9.61
N GLY A 204 -10.29 17.70 8.64
CA GLY A 204 -9.19 18.67 8.70
C GLY A 204 -7.79 18.06 8.54
N SER A 205 -7.67 16.76 8.25
CA SER A 205 -6.39 16.15 7.89
C SER A 205 -5.92 16.63 6.51
N SER A 206 -4.62 16.50 6.23
CA SER A 206 -4.09 16.77 4.90
C SER A 206 -4.80 15.95 3.82
N LYS A 207 -5.22 14.71 4.11
CA LYS A 207 -6.00 13.86 3.19
C LYS A 207 -7.43 14.34 2.99
N ASP A 208 -8.04 14.96 4.01
CA ASP A 208 -9.41 15.46 3.95
C ASP A 208 -9.54 16.67 3.01
N THR A 209 -8.51 17.52 2.97
CA THR A 209 -8.46 18.70 2.09
C THR A 209 -7.72 18.47 0.77
N CYS A 210 -7.21 17.25 0.55
CA CYS A 210 -6.35 16.91 -0.59
C CYS A 210 -7.17 16.40 -1.77
N THR A 211 -7.16 17.18 -2.86
CA THR A 211 -7.71 16.78 -4.17
C THR A 211 -6.62 16.44 -5.20
N GLY A 212 -5.35 16.61 -4.89
CA GLY A 212 -4.22 16.45 -5.83
C GLY A 212 -3.22 15.37 -5.39
N ILE A 213 -2.71 14.60 -6.36
CA ILE A 213 -1.83 13.44 -6.14
C ILE A 213 -0.59 13.82 -5.30
N GLU A 214 -0.01 15.00 -5.50
CA GLU A 214 1.23 15.43 -4.82
C GLU A 214 1.10 15.57 -3.30
N LYS A 215 -0.12 15.74 -2.78
CA LYS A 215 -0.39 15.92 -1.35
C LYS A 215 -0.70 14.60 -0.61
N MET A 216 -0.67 13.46 -1.31
CA MET A 216 -1.03 12.14 -0.76
C MET A 216 0.14 11.38 -0.11
N TYR A 217 1.24 12.06 0.22
CA TYR A 217 2.43 11.44 0.83
C TYR A 217 2.91 10.22 0.02
N ASN A 218 2.94 9.04 0.65
CA ASN A 218 3.40 7.79 0.06
C ASN A 218 2.29 6.98 -0.64
N ASP A 219 1.02 7.40 -0.55
CA ASP A 219 -0.09 6.62 -1.12
C ASP A 219 0.06 6.40 -2.64
N PRO A 220 0.49 7.38 -3.46
CA PRO A 220 0.69 7.16 -4.89
C PRO A 220 1.84 6.19 -5.21
N VAL A 221 2.90 6.19 -4.40
CA VAL A 221 4.02 5.24 -4.51
C VAL A 221 3.54 3.83 -4.15
N GLN A 222 2.76 3.70 -3.08
CA GLN A 222 2.15 2.44 -2.68
C GLN A 222 1.24 1.88 -3.79
N LEU A 223 0.40 2.74 -4.39
CA LEU A 223 -0.47 2.33 -5.48
C LEU A 223 0.32 1.84 -6.70
N ALA A 224 1.35 2.58 -7.12
CA ALA A 224 2.21 2.17 -8.21
C ALA A 224 2.93 0.84 -7.93
N ALA A 225 3.37 0.62 -6.68
CA ALA A 225 3.93 -0.65 -6.25
C ALA A 225 2.94 -1.81 -6.42
N TYR A 226 1.67 -1.64 -6.02
CA TYR A 226 0.66 -2.67 -6.22
C TYR A 226 0.36 -2.92 -7.70
N VAL A 227 0.27 -1.88 -8.52
CA VAL A 227 0.05 -2.03 -9.96
C VAL A 227 1.20 -2.83 -10.59
N GLY A 228 2.45 -2.48 -10.30
CA GLY A 228 3.60 -3.22 -10.84
C GLY A 228 3.65 -4.68 -10.35
N ALA A 229 3.24 -4.95 -9.10
CA ALA A 229 3.13 -6.33 -8.62
C ALA A 229 2.03 -7.10 -9.33
N VAL A 230 0.80 -6.57 -9.40
CA VAL A 230 -0.34 -7.24 -10.05
C VAL A 230 -0.07 -7.50 -11.52
N ASN A 231 0.49 -6.53 -12.26
CA ASN A 231 0.84 -6.71 -13.66
C ASN A 231 1.90 -7.80 -13.87
N SER A 232 2.78 -8.06 -12.89
CA SER A 232 3.87 -9.02 -13.00
C SER A 232 3.57 -10.41 -12.41
N ASP A 233 2.53 -10.53 -11.59
CA ASP A 233 2.18 -11.73 -10.84
C ASP A 233 1.36 -12.73 -11.68
N PRO A 234 1.81 -13.99 -11.87
CA PRO A 234 1.10 -15.01 -12.63
C PRO A 234 -0.34 -15.28 -12.16
N ASN A 235 -0.66 -15.01 -10.89
CA ASN A 235 -2.01 -15.21 -10.34
C ASN A 235 -3.05 -14.28 -10.98
N PHE A 236 -2.62 -13.15 -11.53
CA PHE A 236 -3.50 -12.16 -12.15
C PHE A 236 -3.34 -12.12 -13.68
N ARG A 237 -2.76 -13.16 -14.28
CA ARG A 237 -2.48 -13.22 -15.72
C ARG A 237 -3.70 -13.10 -16.64
N MET A 238 -4.88 -13.37 -16.10
CA MET A 238 -6.15 -13.29 -16.81
C MET A 238 -6.75 -11.89 -16.80
N LEU A 239 -6.25 -10.98 -15.95
CA LEU A 239 -6.67 -9.59 -15.96
C LEU A 239 -6.04 -8.87 -17.16
N PRO A 240 -6.77 -7.93 -17.78
CA PRO A 240 -6.15 -6.90 -18.61
C PRO A 240 -5.04 -6.18 -17.84
N GLU A 241 -4.01 -5.73 -18.55
CA GLU A 241 -2.96 -4.94 -17.94
C GLU A 241 -3.52 -3.67 -17.29
N ILE A 242 -3.18 -3.46 -16.02
CA ILE A 242 -3.64 -2.31 -15.26
C ILE A 242 -2.78 -1.11 -15.65
N ARG A 243 -3.43 -0.11 -16.24
CA ARG A 243 -2.82 1.16 -16.70
C ARG A 243 -3.36 2.38 -15.95
N TYR A 244 -4.26 2.15 -15.01
CA TYR A 244 -4.90 3.17 -14.22
C TYR A 244 -4.96 2.76 -12.76
N GLY A 245 -4.78 3.73 -11.88
CA GLY A 245 -4.97 3.55 -10.45
C GLY A 245 -5.87 4.65 -9.89
N ALA A 246 -6.51 4.40 -8.76
CA ALA A 246 -7.18 5.44 -8.01
C ALA A 246 -6.99 5.29 -6.50
N ILE A 247 -6.84 6.41 -5.81
CA ILE A 247 -6.92 6.47 -4.35
C ILE A 247 -8.26 7.09 -4.00
N VAL A 248 -9.10 6.33 -3.30
CA VAL A 248 -10.45 6.76 -2.93
C VAL A 248 -10.47 7.15 -1.47
N VAL A 249 -10.69 8.44 -1.21
CA VAL A 249 -10.58 9.04 0.11
C VAL A 249 -11.96 9.27 0.70
N ALA A 250 -12.38 8.34 1.57
CA ALA A 250 -13.61 8.42 2.33
C ALA A 250 -13.53 9.51 3.40
N LYS A 251 -14.60 10.30 3.50
CA LYS A 251 -14.72 11.47 4.37
C LYS A 251 -15.48 11.13 5.65
N GLU A 252 -14.93 11.56 6.78
CA GLU A 252 -15.48 11.27 8.12
C GLU A 252 -16.84 11.92 8.37
N ASN A 253 -17.15 13.00 7.66
CA ASN A 253 -18.42 13.73 7.74
C ASN A 253 -19.52 13.16 6.80
N GLY A 254 -19.21 12.14 6.00
CA GLY A 254 -20.14 11.54 5.04
C GLY A 254 -20.32 12.31 3.73
N SER A 255 -19.57 13.41 3.50
CA SER A 255 -19.54 14.03 2.17
C SER A 255 -18.97 13.08 1.14
N VAL A 256 -19.33 13.26 -0.13
CA VAL A 256 -18.86 12.39 -1.22
C VAL A 256 -17.34 12.27 -1.20
N ALA A 257 -16.85 11.04 -1.34
CA ALA A 257 -15.43 10.72 -1.33
C ALA A 257 -14.71 11.35 -2.52
N ASP A 258 -13.44 11.72 -2.31
CA ASP A 258 -12.58 12.14 -3.40
C ASP A 258 -11.97 10.92 -4.09
N VAL A 259 -11.95 10.93 -5.41
CA VAL A 259 -11.26 9.92 -6.24
C VAL A 259 -10.07 10.58 -6.90
N VAL A 260 -8.87 10.25 -6.42
CA VAL A 260 -7.63 10.75 -7.02
C VAL A 260 -7.11 9.72 -8.02
N GLU A 261 -7.36 10.01 -9.29
CA GLU A 261 -7.04 9.13 -10.42
C GLU A 261 -5.58 9.28 -10.87
N MET A 262 -4.94 8.17 -11.19
CA MET A 262 -3.60 8.07 -11.72
C MET A 262 -3.64 7.38 -13.09
N ASN A 263 -3.35 8.13 -14.15
CA ASN A 263 -3.12 7.57 -15.48
C ASN A 263 -1.72 6.95 -15.60
N SER A 264 -1.41 6.38 -16.76
CA SER A 264 -0.13 5.74 -17.05
C SER A 264 1.10 6.60 -16.75
N SER A 265 1.06 7.90 -17.05
CA SER A 265 2.19 8.81 -16.81
C SER A 265 2.41 9.03 -15.32
N HIS A 266 1.34 9.19 -14.54
CA HIS A 266 1.45 9.28 -13.08
C HIS A 266 2.01 7.97 -12.50
N LEU A 267 1.46 6.82 -12.91
CA LEU A 267 1.91 5.51 -12.45
C LEU A 267 3.41 5.29 -12.73
N GLU A 268 3.89 5.65 -13.92
CA GLU A 268 5.31 5.53 -14.26
C GLU A 268 6.20 6.41 -13.36
N ILE A 269 5.79 7.66 -13.08
CA ILE A 269 6.54 8.55 -12.16
C ILE A 269 6.65 7.93 -10.76
N TYR A 270 5.54 7.44 -10.20
CA TYR A 270 5.53 6.89 -8.85
C TYR A 270 6.12 5.48 -8.77
N TRP A 271 6.06 4.72 -9.86
CA TRP A 271 6.76 3.45 -10.01
C TRP A 271 8.28 3.65 -9.93
N ASN A 272 8.82 4.66 -10.61
CA ASN A 272 10.25 4.97 -10.52
C ASN A 272 10.68 5.33 -9.09
N LYS A 273 9.87 6.11 -8.36
CA LYS A 273 10.10 6.38 -6.93
C LYS A 273 10.04 5.10 -6.09
N TRP A 274 9.14 4.18 -6.43
CA TRP A 274 9.06 2.88 -5.78
C TRP A 274 10.31 2.03 -6.05
N LEU A 275 10.80 1.98 -7.28
CA LEU A 275 12.04 1.26 -7.62
C LEU A 275 13.23 1.77 -6.79
N ASP A 276 13.35 3.08 -6.60
CA ASP A 276 14.39 3.66 -5.74
C ASP A 276 14.25 3.18 -4.28
N CYS A 277 13.01 3.09 -3.76
CA CYS A 277 12.74 2.52 -2.44
C CYS A 277 13.16 1.05 -2.35
N VAL A 278 12.80 0.23 -3.35
CA VAL A 278 13.15 -1.19 -3.39
C VAL A 278 14.68 -1.37 -3.44
N TRP A 279 15.37 -0.58 -4.27
CA TRP A 279 16.83 -0.62 -4.38
C TRP A 279 17.52 -0.23 -3.07
N GLN A 280 17.08 0.86 -2.43
CA GLN A 280 17.62 1.29 -1.14
C GLN A 280 17.39 0.23 -0.05
N PHE A 281 16.19 -0.37 -0.03
CA PHE A 281 15.86 -1.41 0.94
C PHE A 281 16.80 -2.62 0.78
N TRP A 282 16.92 -3.19 -0.41
CA TRP A 282 17.78 -4.36 -0.62
C TRP A 282 19.26 -4.07 -0.40
N SER A 283 19.73 -2.89 -0.81
CA SER A 283 21.11 -2.45 -0.55
C SER A 283 21.41 -2.40 0.95
N LYS A 284 20.49 -1.85 1.76
CA LYS A 284 20.59 -1.85 3.23
C LYS A 284 20.45 -3.27 3.79
N MET A 285 19.53 -4.08 3.29
CA MET A 285 19.40 -5.47 3.75
C MET A 285 20.70 -6.26 3.56
N GLU A 286 21.44 -6.09 2.46
CA GLU A 286 22.68 -6.82 2.20
C GLU A 286 23.88 -6.31 3.01
N THR A 287 24.00 -5.00 3.19
CA THR A 287 25.16 -4.34 3.82
C THR A 287 25.19 -4.48 5.35
N PHE A 288 24.02 -4.52 6.00
CA PHE A 288 23.96 -4.62 7.46
C PHE A 288 24.33 -6.04 7.94
N SER A 289 25.60 -6.23 8.30
CA SER A 289 26.06 -7.34 9.15
C SER A 289 25.61 -7.05 10.59
N THR A 290 24.64 -7.81 11.11
CA THR A 290 24.06 -7.55 12.44
C THR A 290 24.31 -8.74 13.35
N ALA A 291 24.64 -8.46 14.61
CA ALA A 291 25.02 -9.47 15.59
C ALA A 291 23.95 -10.56 15.84
N ASN A 292 22.70 -10.37 15.37
CA ASN A 292 21.57 -11.27 15.62
C ASN A 292 20.56 -11.38 14.44
N ASN A 293 20.96 -11.06 13.20
CA ASN A 293 20.02 -10.94 12.07
C ASN A 293 18.87 -9.93 12.31
N VAL A 294 19.08 -8.91 13.15
CA VAL A 294 18.11 -7.85 13.42
C VAL A 294 18.62 -6.56 12.80
N ILE A 295 17.86 -5.97 11.89
CA ILE A 295 18.15 -4.70 11.23
C ILE A 295 17.12 -3.65 11.69
N SER A 296 17.60 -2.46 12.04
CA SER A 296 16.74 -1.35 12.47
C SER A 296 16.79 -0.21 11.46
N PHE A 297 15.62 0.15 10.97
CA PHE A 297 15.30 1.37 10.22
C PHE A 297 14.41 2.29 11.06
N VAL A 298 14.39 2.10 12.39
CA VAL A 298 13.59 2.95 13.28
C VAL A 298 14.19 4.34 13.29
N TRP A 299 13.35 5.32 12.98
CA TRP A 299 13.71 6.73 13.06
C TRP A 299 13.62 7.18 14.52
N ASP A 300 14.74 7.63 15.07
CA ASP A 300 14.89 7.93 16.50
C ASP A 300 15.11 9.42 16.84
N ASN A 301 15.71 10.24 15.97
CA ASN A 301 15.99 11.66 16.22
C ASN A 301 16.04 12.55 14.96
N GLU A 302 15.94 13.88 15.17
CA GLU A 302 16.05 14.91 14.11
C GLU A 302 17.40 14.87 13.36
N GLU A 303 18.45 14.28 13.96
CA GLU A 303 19.82 14.22 13.42
C GLU A 303 20.04 13.23 12.27
N ASN A 304 19.08 12.34 11.96
CA ASN A 304 19.19 11.42 10.81
C ASN A 304 18.74 12.06 9.47
N CYS A 305 18.95 13.38 9.32
CA CYS A 305 18.74 14.11 8.06
C CYS A 305 20.07 14.31 7.34
N ASP A 306 20.61 13.25 6.74
CA ASP A 306 21.63 13.35 5.69
C ASP A 306 21.14 12.66 4.42
#